data_AF-A0A2P5W1Y2-F1
#
_entry.id   AF-A0A2P5W1Y2-F1
#
_cell.length_a   1.000
_cell.length_b   1.000
_cell.length_c   1.000
_cell.angle_alpha   90.00
_cell.angle_beta   90.00
_cell.angle_gamma   90.00
#
_symmetry.space_group_name_H-M   'P 1'
#
loop_
_entity.id
_entity.type
_entity.pdbx_description
1 polymer ?
#
loop_
_entity_poly.entity_id
_entity_poly.type
_entity_poly.pdbx_seq_one_letter_code
_entity_poly.pdbx_strand_id
1 'polypeptide(L)'
;MAMKQLYGDFDVLYNEVQGWIASMREYVPGTVIELQTRPITARQQVNQMEAEHMFIENVRDTIVANRQMARSMDVEIYSRRLETFQVTETIGRRSSIPLRSYGVDLRNRRCDCRRFQTLHYPSAHVVAACAKVNLNVEQSVDDVLVPDKGLRRNSRCCPQSSIIRNEMDIREKFDGKHCGLCRLASHNQSKCPQRNYHVGQSSRSGRN
;
A
#
# COMPACT_ATOMS: atom_id res chain seq x y z
N MET A 1 2.40 -33.18 26.28
CA MET A 1 2.30 -34.56 25.76
C MET A 1 1.15 -34.80 24.76
N ALA A 2 0.16 -33.90 24.61
CA ALA A 2 -1.00 -34.12 23.72
C ALA A 2 -0.69 -34.04 22.21
N MET A 3 0.20 -33.14 21.77
CA MET A 3 0.55 -32.96 20.35
C MET A 3 1.29 -34.17 19.74
N LYS A 4 2.14 -34.83 20.53
CA LYS A 4 2.91 -36.02 20.10
C LYS A 4 2.01 -37.24 19.82
N GLN A 5 0.85 -37.32 20.49
CA GLN A 5 -0.11 -38.42 20.29
C GLN A 5 -1.01 -38.20 19.06
N LEU A 6 -1.27 -36.95 18.68
CA LEU A 6 -2.10 -36.64 17.51
C LEU A 6 -1.31 -36.66 16.19
N TYR A 7 -0.02 -36.29 16.21
CA TYR A 7 0.74 -36.05 14.99
C TYR A 7 2.13 -36.72 14.95
N GLY A 8 2.53 -37.45 15.99
CA GLY A 8 3.82 -38.13 16.06
C GLY A 8 4.97 -37.23 16.56
N ASP A 9 6.17 -37.81 16.62
CA ASP A 9 7.38 -37.13 17.09
C ASP A 9 8.09 -36.42 15.93
N PHE A 10 7.72 -35.17 15.69
CA PHE A 10 8.30 -34.39 14.60
C PHE A 10 9.81 -34.20 14.72
N ASP A 11 10.35 -34.19 15.94
CA ASP A 11 11.79 -34.06 16.16
C ASP A 11 12.55 -35.26 15.57
N VAL A 12 11.98 -36.47 15.65
CA VAL A 12 12.56 -37.67 15.04
C VAL A 12 12.50 -37.58 13.51
N LEU A 13 11.35 -37.19 12.96
CA LEU A 13 11.15 -37.05 11.52
C LEU A 13 12.09 -35.98 10.92
N TYR A 14 12.29 -34.87 11.63
CA TYR A 14 13.16 -33.76 11.19
C TYR A 14 14.64 -34.14 11.23
N ASN A 15 15.05 -34.96 12.19
CA ASN A 15 16.41 -35.47 12.29
C ASN A 15 16.71 -36.50 11.18
N GLU A 16 15.72 -37.30 10.75
CA GLU A 16 15.87 -38.20 9.61
C GLU A 16 16.00 -37.46 8.28
N VAL A 17 15.30 -36.33 8.10
CA VAL A 17 15.34 -35.51 6.88
C VAL A 17 16.76 -35.10 6.49
N GLN A 18 17.63 -34.80 7.46
CA GLN A 18 19.03 -34.47 7.16
C GLN A 18 19.80 -35.64 6.53
N GLY A 19 19.53 -36.87 6.98
CA GLY A 19 20.09 -38.09 6.38
C GLY A 19 19.58 -38.34 4.96
N TRP A 20 18.29 -38.10 4.72
CA TRP A 20 17.69 -38.18 3.38
C TRP A 20 18.25 -37.11 2.43
N ILE A 21 18.41 -35.86 2.89
CA ILE A 21 19.02 -34.78 2.11
C ILE A 21 20.47 -35.11 1.75
N ALA A 22 21.25 -35.64 2.71
CA ALA A 22 22.62 -36.07 2.46
C ALA A 22 22.66 -37.18 1.40
N SER A 23 21.79 -38.19 1.53
CA SER A 23 21.66 -39.29 0.56
C SER A 23 21.26 -38.76 -0.82
N MET A 24 20.31 -37.82 -0.91
CA MET A 24 19.92 -37.23 -2.19
C MET A 24 21.05 -36.41 -2.84
N ARG A 25 21.85 -35.68 -2.05
CA ARG A 25 23.03 -34.95 -2.57
C ARG A 25 24.09 -35.88 -3.14
N GLU A 26 24.23 -37.08 -2.58
CA GLU A 26 25.23 -38.09 -3.01
C GLU A 26 24.76 -38.88 -4.24
N TYR A 27 23.54 -39.43 -4.19
CA TYR A 27 23.05 -40.35 -5.22
C TYR A 27 22.30 -39.67 -6.37
N VAL A 28 21.77 -38.45 -6.17
CA VAL A 28 21.02 -37.71 -7.19
C VAL A 28 21.47 -36.23 -7.23
N PRO A 29 22.68 -35.96 -7.75
CA PRO A 29 23.23 -34.60 -7.78
C PRO A 29 22.34 -33.67 -8.60
N GLY A 30 22.06 -32.48 -8.05
CA GLY A 30 21.23 -31.44 -8.68
C GLY A 30 19.78 -31.37 -8.20
N THR A 31 19.27 -32.37 -7.47
CA THR A 31 17.91 -32.36 -6.91
C THR A 31 17.78 -31.45 -5.69
N VAL A 32 18.82 -31.37 -4.86
CA VAL A 32 18.85 -30.50 -3.68
C VAL A 32 19.58 -29.20 -4.04
N ILE A 33 18.84 -28.09 -4.07
CA ILE A 33 19.39 -26.75 -4.30
C ILE A 33 19.39 -25.98 -2.99
N GLU A 34 20.54 -25.41 -2.62
CA GLU A 34 20.64 -24.53 -1.47
C GLU A 34 20.07 -23.14 -1.83
N LEU A 35 18.87 -22.85 -1.34
CA LEU A 35 18.24 -21.54 -1.49
C LEU A 35 18.89 -20.56 -0.51
N GLN A 36 19.81 -19.74 -1.03
CA GLN A 36 20.39 -18.62 -0.31
C GLN A 36 19.34 -17.51 -0.16
N THR A 37 18.51 -17.58 0.88
CA THR A 37 17.62 -16.47 1.25
C THR A 37 18.36 -15.54 2.20
N ARG A 38 18.77 -14.37 1.73
CA ARG A 38 19.25 -13.31 2.63
C ARG A 38 18.05 -12.78 3.42
N PRO A 39 18.08 -12.81 4.77
CA PRO A 39 17.02 -12.18 5.54
C PRO A 39 17.02 -10.69 5.22
N ILE A 40 15.91 -10.19 4.67
CA ILE A 40 15.75 -8.76 4.46
C ILE A 40 15.75 -8.14 5.85
N THR A 41 16.81 -7.43 6.18
CA THR A 41 16.93 -6.78 7.49
C THR A 41 15.88 -5.68 7.61
N ALA A 42 15.39 -5.42 8.83
CA ALA A 42 14.40 -4.35 9.06
C ALA A 42 14.86 -2.99 8.50
N ARG A 43 16.18 -2.72 8.53
CA ARG A 43 16.77 -1.52 7.91
C ARG A 43 16.68 -1.53 6.38
N GLN A 44 16.96 -2.66 5.72
CA GLN A 44 16.78 -2.77 4.27
C GLN A 44 15.31 -2.65 3.87
N GLN A 45 14.38 -3.24 4.63
CA GLN A 45 12.95 -3.06 4.40
C GLN A 45 12.53 -1.60 4.53
N VAL A 46 12.96 -0.91 5.59
CA VAL A 46 12.66 0.52 5.79
C VAL A 46 13.24 1.36 4.66
N ASN A 47 14.51 1.17 4.31
CA ASN A 47 15.13 1.93 3.22
C ASN A 47 14.46 1.66 1.86
N GLN A 48 14.04 0.42 1.61
CA GLN A 48 13.36 0.03 0.37
C GLN A 48 11.94 0.63 0.33
N MET A 49 11.20 0.58 1.44
CA MET A 49 9.90 1.24 1.57
C MET A 49 9.99 2.77 1.49
N GLU A 50 11.03 3.38 2.07
CA GLU A 50 11.28 4.82 2.00
C GLU A 50 11.64 5.26 0.58
N ALA A 51 12.46 4.48 -0.13
CA ALA A 51 12.77 4.73 -1.54
C ALA A 51 11.53 4.57 -2.44
N GLU A 52 10.71 3.54 -2.20
CA GLU A 52 9.44 3.33 -2.89
C GLU A 52 8.44 4.46 -2.59
N HIS A 53 8.33 4.90 -1.35
CA HIS A 53 7.44 6.00 -0.97
C HIS A 53 7.89 7.34 -1.56
N MET A 54 9.20 7.61 -1.57
CA MET A 54 9.79 8.78 -2.21
C MET A 54 9.55 8.79 -3.72
N PHE A 55 9.62 7.61 -4.37
CA PHE A 55 9.29 7.46 -5.78
C PHE A 55 7.81 7.76 -6.04
N ILE A 56 6.90 7.25 -5.21
CA ILE A 56 5.45 7.50 -5.31
C ILE A 56 5.11 8.98 -5.08
N GLU A 57 5.71 9.65 -4.11
CA GLU A 57 5.51 11.09 -3.89
C GLU A 57 5.97 11.92 -5.10
N ASN A 58 7.15 11.63 -5.65
CA ASN A 58 7.65 12.30 -6.85
C ASN A 58 6.72 12.10 -8.07
N VAL A 59 6.16 10.90 -8.23
CA VAL A 59 5.15 10.63 -9.28
C VAL A 59 3.88 11.44 -9.05
N ARG A 60 3.40 11.56 -7.81
CA ARG A 60 2.22 12.38 -7.47
C ARG A 60 2.45 13.86 -7.78
N ASP A 61 3.58 14.42 -7.37
CA ASP A 61 3.93 15.82 -7.66
C ASP A 61 4.04 16.07 -9.17
N THR A 62 4.59 15.09 -9.89
CA THR A 62 4.64 15.13 -11.35
C THR A 62 3.24 15.09 -11.98
N ILE A 63 2.31 14.27 -11.46
CA ILE A 63 0.92 14.24 -11.93
C ILE A 63 0.23 15.59 -11.67
N VAL A 64 0.49 16.23 -10.54
CA VAL A 64 -0.03 17.58 -10.24
C VAL A 64 0.51 18.61 -11.22
N ALA A 65 1.82 18.59 -11.51
CA ALA A 65 2.43 19.44 -12.51
C ALA A 65 1.84 19.18 -13.91
N ASN A 66 1.66 17.92 -14.29
CA ASN A 66 1.03 17.52 -15.56
C ASN A 66 -0.41 18.03 -15.67
N ARG A 67 -1.20 17.96 -14.58
CA ARG A 67 -2.54 18.57 -14.53
C ARG A 67 -2.50 20.07 -14.78
N GLN A 68 -1.52 20.77 -14.25
CA GLN A 68 -1.39 22.20 -14.48
C GLN A 68 -1.00 22.51 -15.93
N MET A 69 -0.06 21.76 -16.51
CA MET A 69 0.35 21.92 -17.91
C MET A 69 -0.77 21.59 -18.90
N ALA A 70 -1.60 20.59 -18.60
CA ALA A 70 -2.73 20.21 -19.44
C ALA A 70 -3.73 21.36 -19.67
N ARG A 71 -3.80 22.33 -18.74
CA ARG A 71 -4.76 23.47 -18.82
C ARG A 71 -4.43 24.48 -19.91
N SER A 72 -3.22 24.44 -20.48
CA SER A 72 -2.82 25.28 -21.61
C SER A 72 -2.75 24.51 -22.93
N MET A 73 -3.17 23.24 -22.96
CA MET A 73 -3.20 22.44 -24.16
C MET A 73 -4.57 22.51 -24.81
N ASP A 74 -4.61 22.50 -26.14
CA ASP A 74 -5.85 22.31 -26.88
C ASP A 74 -6.04 20.83 -27.22
N VAL A 75 -7.30 20.38 -27.22
CA VAL A 75 -7.64 18.97 -27.45
C VAL A 75 -8.75 18.87 -28.48
N GLU A 76 -8.41 18.25 -29.61
CA GLU A 76 -9.32 17.87 -30.67
C GLU A 76 -9.66 16.38 -30.56
N ILE A 77 -10.92 16.05 -30.78
CA ILE A 77 -11.41 14.66 -30.70
C ILE A 77 -11.41 14.08 -32.10
N TYR A 78 -10.62 13.02 -32.33
CA TYR A 78 -10.58 12.34 -33.62
C TYR A 78 -11.65 11.24 -33.70
N SER A 79 -11.75 10.39 -32.67
CA SER A 79 -12.80 9.38 -32.55
C SER A 79 -13.23 9.15 -31.11
N ARG A 80 -14.48 9.51 -30.80
CA ARG A 80 -15.08 9.23 -29.47
C ARG A 80 -15.20 7.73 -29.19
N ARG A 81 -15.49 6.91 -30.21
CA ARG A 81 -15.68 5.45 -30.04
C ARG A 81 -14.36 4.71 -29.79
N LEU A 82 -13.26 5.23 -30.33
CA LEU A 82 -11.93 4.64 -30.17
C LEU A 82 -11.10 5.34 -29.09
N GLU A 83 -11.66 6.38 -28.46
CA GLU A 83 -10.99 7.21 -27.45
C GLU A 83 -9.64 7.76 -27.94
N THR A 84 -9.63 8.26 -29.18
CA THR A 84 -8.45 8.86 -29.81
C THR A 84 -8.60 10.37 -29.94
N PHE A 85 -7.53 11.07 -29.55
CA PHE A 85 -7.47 12.51 -29.43
C PHE A 85 -6.18 13.05 -30.05
N GLN A 86 -6.23 14.29 -30.52
CA GLN A 86 -5.06 15.07 -30.87
C GLN A 86 -4.90 16.19 -29.86
N VAL A 87 -3.76 16.22 -29.19
CA VAL A 87 -3.44 17.22 -28.17
C VAL A 87 -2.36 18.14 -28.69
N THR A 88 -2.63 19.44 -28.67
CA THR A 88 -1.75 20.46 -29.21
C THR A 88 -1.18 21.32 -28.10
N GLU A 89 0.14 21.42 -28.05
CA GLU A 89 0.87 22.30 -27.13
C GLU A 89 0.80 23.76 -27.63
N THR A 90 0.42 24.68 -26.74
CA THR A 90 0.45 26.13 -27.01
C THR A 90 1.35 26.85 -26.02
N ILE A 91 2.10 27.86 -26.50
CA ILE A 91 2.94 28.70 -25.63
C ILE A 91 2.04 29.77 -25.01
N GLY A 92 1.45 29.46 -23.85
CA GLY A 92 0.61 30.39 -23.08
C GLY A 92 -0.84 30.50 -23.56
N ARG A 93 -1.70 31.12 -22.74
CA ARG A 93 -3.18 31.09 -22.88
C ARG A 93 -3.76 31.74 -24.17
N ARG A 94 -2.94 32.34 -25.04
CA ARG A 94 -3.39 33.14 -26.20
C ARG A 94 -2.60 32.89 -27.49
N SER A 95 -1.66 31.96 -27.51
CA SER A 95 -0.89 31.71 -28.72
C SER A 95 -1.68 30.78 -29.64
N SER A 96 -2.28 31.35 -30.68
CA SER A 96 -2.94 30.60 -31.76
C SER A 96 -1.96 29.81 -32.65
N ILE A 97 -0.71 29.64 -32.20
CA ILE A 97 0.34 28.94 -32.92
C ILE A 97 0.57 27.61 -32.20
N PRO A 98 0.06 26.50 -32.76
CA PRO A 98 0.43 25.15 -32.37
C PRO A 98 1.94 24.98 -32.45
N LEU A 99 2.58 24.61 -31.34
CA LEU A 99 4.00 24.25 -31.38
C LEU A 99 4.15 22.81 -31.88
N ARG A 100 3.35 21.90 -31.31
CA ARG A 100 3.44 20.48 -31.58
C ARG A 100 2.13 19.79 -31.23
N SER A 101 1.74 18.83 -32.05
CA SER A 101 0.58 17.98 -31.81
C SER A 101 1.02 16.55 -31.49
N TYR A 102 0.25 15.91 -30.61
CA TYR A 102 0.50 14.56 -30.12
C TYR A 102 -0.80 13.75 -30.19
N GLY A 103 -0.73 12.56 -30.77
CA GLY A 103 -1.79 11.57 -30.67
C GLY A 103 -1.85 10.98 -29.26
N VAL A 104 -3.08 10.87 -28.76
CA VAL A 104 -3.40 10.19 -27.50
C VAL A 104 -4.49 9.16 -27.76
N ASP A 105 -4.24 7.94 -27.32
CA ASP A 105 -5.15 6.79 -27.37
C ASP A 105 -5.34 6.30 -25.94
N LEU A 106 -6.46 6.72 -25.33
CA LEU A 106 -6.74 6.41 -23.92
C LEU A 106 -7.02 4.92 -23.72
N ARG A 107 -7.74 4.31 -24.66
CA ARG A 107 -8.12 2.89 -24.62
C ARG A 107 -6.91 1.96 -24.56
N ASN A 108 -5.90 2.25 -25.38
CA ASN A 108 -4.69 1.43 -25.44
C ASN A 108 -3.55 1.98 -24.57
N ARG A 109 -3.83 3.00 -23.74
CA ARG A 109 -2.84 3.68 -22.89
C ARG A 109 -1.60 4.14 -23.64
N ARG A 110 -1.77 4.84 -24.78
CA ARG A 110 -0.67 5.34 -25.61
C ARG A 110 -0.71 6.84 -25.80
N CYS A 111 0.47 7.44 -25.83
CA CYS A 111 0.70 8.80 -26.29
C CYS A 111 1.97 8.88 -27.13
N ASP A 112 1.98 9.71 -28.17
CA ASP A 112 3.14 9.91 -29.04
C ASP A 112 4.37 10.46 -28.31
N CYS A 113 4.18 11.14 -27.18
CA CYS A 113 5.28 11.59 -26.32
C CYS A 113 6.06 10.43 -25.66
N ARG A 114 5.56 9.19 -25.75
CA ARG A 114 6.10 7.95 -25.18
C ARG A 114 6.25 7.90 -23.66
N ARG A 115 6.08 9.02 -22.95
CA ARG A 115 6.17 9.10 -21.49
C ARG A 115 5.17 8.20 -20.79
N PHE A 116 3.96 8.05 -21.35
CA PHE A 116 2.94 7.21 -20.74
C PHE A 116 3.32 5.72 -20.75
N GLN A 117 3.98 5.28 -21.81
CA GLN A 117 4.44 3.90 -22.00
C GLN A 117 5.72 3.62 -21.21
N THR A 118 6.63 4.58 -21.12
CA THR A 118 7.92 4.40 -20.43
C THR A 118 7.81 4.53 -18.91
N LEU A 119 7.00 5.47 -18.43
CA LEU A 119 6.95 5.81 -17.00
C LEU A 119 5.73 5.24 -16.28
N HIS A 120 4.85 4.54 -17.00
CA HIS A 120 3.63 3.92 -16.46
C HIS A 120 2.65 4.89 -15.76
N TYR A 121 2.80 6.21 -15.95
CA TYR A 121 1.88 7.24 -15.44
C TYR A 121 1.49 8.24 -16.54
N PRO A 122 0.29 8.86 -16.46
CA PRO A 122 -0.24 9.70 -17.51
C PRO A 122 0.59 10.98 -17.70
N SER A 123 0.99 11.23 -18.94
CA SER A 123 1.60 12.50 -19.36
C SER A 123 0.59 13.64 -19.34
N ALA A 124 1.04 14.89 -19.40
CA ALA A 124 0.14 16.04 -19.52
C ALA A 124 -0.82 15.96 -20.73
N HIS A 125 -0.41 15.33 -21.84
CA HIS A 125 -1.29 15.10 -22.99
C HIS A 125 -2.42 14.14 -22.66
N VAL A 126 -2.11 13.03 -21.99
CA VAL A 126 -3.11 12.06 -21.51
C VAL A 126 -4.06 12.72 -20.52
N VAL A 127 -3.54 13.54 -19.61
CA VAL A 127 -4.35 14.31 -18.66
C VAL A 127 -5.30 15.29 -19.37
N ALA A 128 -4.84 15.99 -20.40
CA ALA A 128 -5.65 16.90 -21.20
C ALA A 128 -6.78 16.14 -21.94
N ALA A 129 -6.45 15.00 -22.57
CA ALA A 129 -7.43 14.15 -23.23
C ALA A 129 -8.50 13.61 -22.25
N CYS A 130 -8.09 13.10 -21.08
CA CYS A 130 -9.02 12.65 -20.04
C CYS A 130 -9.96 13.78 -19.58
N ALA A 131 -9.43 14.99 -19.38
CA ALA A 131 -10.25 16.14 -19.00
C ALA A 131 -11.29 16.50 -20.08
N LYS A 132 -10.96 16.35 -21.37
CA LYS A 132 -11.87 16.63 -22.50
C LYS A 132 -13.10 15.72 -22.50
N VAL A 133 -12.97 14.47 -22.04
CA VAL A 133 -14.06 13.49 -21.98
C VAL A 133 -14.56 13.21 -20.56
N ASN A 134 -14.19 14.04 -19.58
CA ASN A 134 -14.54 13.89 -18.16
C ASN A 134 -14.16 12.52 -17.57
N LEU A 135 -13.07 11.91 -18.04
CA LEU A 135 -12.51 10.70 -17.46
C LEU A 135 -11.60 11.05 -16.28
N ASN A 136 -11.68 10.25 -15.22
CA ASN A 136 -10.78 10.41 -14.10
C ASN A 136 -9.38 9.93 -14.48
N VAL A 137 -8.40 10.84 -14.47
CA VAL A 137 -6.98 10.55 -14.76
C VAL A 137 -6.44 9.41 -13.87
N GLU A 138 -6.93 9.27 -12.64
CA GLU A 138 -6.51 8.19 -11.73
C GLU A 138 -6.83 6.79 -12.30
N GLN A 139 -7.87 6.66 -13.14
CA GLN A 139 -8.22 5.39 -13.79
C GLN A 139 -7.23 5.01 -14.92
N SER A 140 -6.44 5.98 -15.39
CA SER A 140 -5.41 5.79 -16.41
C SER A 140 -4.01 5.53 -15.83
N VAL A 141 -3.84 5.66 -14.50
CA VAL A 141 -2.61 5.28 -13.80
C VAL A 141 -2.56 3.75 -13.72
N ASP A 142 -1.37 3.17 -13.85
CA ASP A 142 -1.17 1.72 -13.67
C ASP A 142 -1.32 1.35 -12.18
N ASP A 143 -1.88 0.18 -11.88
CA ASP A 143 -2.13 -0.27 -10.49
C ASP A 143 -0.81 -0.35 -9.68
N VAL A 144 0.31 -0.57 -10.37
CA VAL A 144 1.67 -0.60 -9.82
C VAL A 144 2.08 0.71 -9.16
N LEU A 145 1.51 1.85 -9.58
CA LEU A 145 1.82 3.18 -9.04
C LEU A 145 0.79 3.68 -8.02
N VAL A 146 -0.29 2.91 -7.81
CA VAL A 146 -1.29 3.20 -6.79
C VAL A 146 -0.84 2.52 -5.50
N PRO A 147 -0.33 3.25 -4.49
CA PRO A 147 -0.07 2.62 -3.19
C PRO A 147 -1.35 1.98 -2.69
N ASP A 148 -1.27 0.69 -2.36
CA ASP A 148 -2.39 -0.13 -1.91
C ASP A 148 -3.20 0.64 -0.87
N LYS A 149 -4.51 0.77 -1.12
CA LYS A 149 -5.41 1.53 -0.26
C LYS A 149 -5.45 0.93 1.16
N GLY A 150 -5.15 -0.37 1.30
CA GLY A 150 -5.00 -1.06 2.58
C GLY A 150 -3.71 -0.73 3.35
N LEU A 151 -2.72 -0.14 2.68
CA LEU A 151 -1.44 0.30 3.25
C LEU A 151 -1.38 1.82 3.48
N ARG A 152 -2.49 2.54 3.25
CA ARG A 152 -2.60 3.98 3.55
C ARG A 152 -2.44 4.21 5.04
N ARG A 153 -1.29 4.75 5.45
CA ARG A 153 -1.02 5.15 6.83
C ARG A 153 -1.92 6.32 7.24
N ASN A 154 -2.46 6.24 8.45
CA ASN A 154 -3.12 7.33 9.15
C ASN A 154 -2.07 8.44 9.42
N SER A 155 -2.49 9.69 9.51
CA SER A 155 -1.66 10.90 9.73
C SER A 155 -0.80 10.92 11.01
N ARG A 156 -0.76 9.83 11.78
CA ARG A 156 0.21 9.60 12.86
C ARG A 156 1.14 8.51 12.38
N CYS A 157 2.40 8.85 12.12
CA CYS A 157 3.50 8.00 11.63
C CYS A 157 3.81 6.76 12.50
N CYS A 158 2.83 5.92 12.79
CA CYS A 158 3.02 4.63 13.40
C CYS A 158 3.05 3.60 12.25
N PRO A 159 4.16 2.87 12.05
CA PRO A 159 4.20 1.80 11.06
C PRO A 159 3.12 0.76 11.38
N GLN A 160 2.40 0.29 10.36
CA GLN A 160 1.65 -0.96 10.51
C GLN A 160 2.66 -2.07 10.83
N SER A 161 2.39 -2.82 11.89
CA SER A 161 3.24 -3.94 12.29
C SER A 161 3.30 -4.96 11.15
N SER A 162 4.51 -5.29 10.69
CA SER A 162 4.77 -6.43 9.79
C SER A 162 4.72 -7.78 10.51
N ILE A 163 4.48 -7.78 11.82
CA ILE A 163 4.28 -9.00 12.63
C ILE A 163 3.00 -9.70 12.17
N ILE A 164 3.17 -10.93 11.69
CA ILE A 164 2.08 -11.89 11.49
C ILE A 164 1.45 -12.11 12.86
N ARG A 165 0.18 -11.73 13.01
CA ARG A 165 -0.56 -11.93 14.26
C ARG A 165 -0.87 -13.42 14.41
N ASN A 166 -0.36 -14.02 15.48
CA ASN A 166 -0.74 -15.37 15.85
C ASN A 166 -2.01 -15.35 16.73
N GLU A 167 -2.64 -16.51 16.94
CA GLU A 167 -3.87 -16.63 17.75
C GLU A 167 -3.72 -16.07 19.18
N MET A 168 -2.49 -16.02 19.72
CA MET A 168 -2.17 -15.41 21.01
C MET A 168 -2.24 -13.87 21.02
N ASP A 169 -2.07 -13.21 19.87
CA ASP A 169 -2.08 -11.73 19.72
C ASP A 169 -3.47 -11.17 19.39
N ILE A 170 -4.41 -12.05 19.05
CA ILE A 170 -5.79 -11.69 18.76
C ILE A 170 -6.52 -11.55 20.10
N ARG A 171 -6.66 -10.31 20.58
CA ARG A 171 -7.61 -10.02 21.66
C ARG A 171 -9.03 -10.19 21.12
N GLU A 172 -9.78 -11.15 21.66
CA GLU A 172 -11.20 -11.30 21.38
C GLU A 172 -11.92 -9.95 21.51
N LYS A 173 -12.63 -9.56 20.44
CA LYS A 173 -13.50 -8.39 20.48
C LYS A 173 -14.69 -8.74 21.37
N PHE A 174 -14.65 -8.27 22.62
CA PHE A 174 -15.86 -8.24 23.43
C PHE A 174 -16.78 -7.14 22.88
N ASP A 175 -17.93 -7.53 22.34
CA ASP A 175 -18.93 -6.63 21.73
C ASP A 175 -19.65 -5.71 22.74
N GLY A 176 -19.23 -5.69 24.01
CA GLY A 176 -19.74 -4.83 25.06
C GLY A 176 -18.67 -3.86 25.59
N LYS A 177 -18.98 -2.55 25.56
CA LYS A 177 -18.20 -1.57 26.33
C LYS A 177 -18.44 -1.82 27.83
N HIS A 178 -17.48 -2.45 28.50
CA HIS A 178 -17.53 -2.65 29.95
C HIS A 178 -17.18 -1.36 30.69
N CYS A 179 -17.75 -1.18 31.89
CA CYS A 179 -17.36 -0.11 32.79
C CYS A 179 -15.87 -0.18 33.12
N GLY A 180 -15.12 0.90 32.91
CA GLY A 180 -13.67 0.93 33.22
C GLY A 180 -13.31 0.74 34.69
N LEU A 181 -14.28 0.83 35.61
CA LEU A 181 -14.06 0.66 37.06
C LEU A 181 -14.47 -0.72 37.56
N CYS A 182 -15.66 -1.21 37.22
CA CYS A 182 -16.19 -2.48 37.73
C CYS A 182 -16.28 -3.59 36.67
N ARG A 183 -15.90 -3.31 35.42
CA ARG A 183 -15.90 -4.23 34.27
C ARG A 183 -17.25 -4.88 33.95
N LEU A 184 -18.37 -4.30 34.39
CA LEU A 184 -19.73 -4.76 34.03
C LEU A 184 -20.24 -4.05 32.76
N ALA A 185 -21.00 -4.78 31.94
CA ALA A 185 -21.46 -4.33 30.61
C ALA A 185 -22.72 -3.42 30.62
N SER A 186 -23.25 -3.08 31.80
CA SER A 186 -24.52 -2.33 31.93
C SER A 186 -24.35 -0.80 31.89
N HIS A 187 -23.16 -0.29 32.18
CA HIS A 187 -22.93 1.15 32.32
C HIS A 187 -21.49 1.53 31.98
N ASN A 188 -21.26 2.82 31.74
CA ASN A 188 -19.93 3.38 31.53
C ASN A 188 -19.32 3.90 32.84
N GLN A 189 -18.01 4.17 32.84
CA GLN A 189 -17.28 4.64 34.03
C GLN A 189 -17.91 5.87 34.71
N SER A 190 -18.54 6.77 33.95
CA SER A 190 -19.16 7.99 34.48
C SER A 190 -20.46 7.73 35.24
N LYS A 191 -21.20 6.67 34.90
CA LYS A 191 -22.45 6.26 35.57
C LYS A 191 -22.27 5.08 36.53
N CYS A 192 -21.02 4.76 36.88
CA CYS A 192 -20.70 3.63 37.74
C CYS A 192 -21.10 3.91 39.20
N PRO A 193 -21.91 3.04 39.84
CA PRO A 193 -22.26 3.18 41.26
C PRO A 193 -21.02 3.21 42.17
N GLN A 194 -19.93 2.56 41.75
CA GLN A 194 -18.65 2.49 42.46
C GLN A 194 -17.71 3.68 42.18
N ARG A 195 -18.14 4.68 41.39
CA ARG A 195 -17.27 5.81 40.98
C ARG A 195 -16.75 6.62 42.16
N ASN A 196 -17.56 6.80 43.21
CA ASN A 196 -17.19 7.58 44.39
C ASN A 196 -16.31 6.82 45.39
N TYR A 197 -16.22 5.49 45.29
CA TYR A 197 -15.38 4.68 46.18
C TYR A 197 -13.89 4.77 45.81
N HIS A 198 -13.57 4.88 44.51
CA HIS A 198 -12.18 5.03 44.04
C HIS A 198 -11.65 6.47 44.08
N VAL A 199 -12.52 7.49 43.95
CA VAL A 199 -12.12 8.90 44.14
C VAL A 199 -11.64 9.16 45.57
N GLY A 200 -12.17 8.41 46.56
CA GLY A 200 -11.77 8.51 47.97
C GLY A 200 -10.40 7.90 48.31
N GLN A 201 -9.80 7.07 47.43
CA GLN A 201 -8.48 6.47 47.69
C GLN A 201 -7.31 7.27 47.11
N SER A 202 -7.53 8.16 46.14
CA SER A 202 -6.45 9.00 45.58
C SER A 202 -6.01 10.16 46.50
N SER A 203 -6.73 10.41 47.61
CA SER A 203 -6.45 11.53 48.51
C SER A 203 -5.56 11.18 49.72
N ARG A 204 -5.05 9.94 49.83
CA ARG A 204 -4.13 9.54 50.91
C ARG A 204 -2.84 8.92 50.36
N SER A 205 -1.99 9.78 49.81
CA SER A 205 -0.54 9.55 49.84
C SER A 205 0.15 10.91 49.98
N GLY A 206 -0.08 11.51 51.15
CA GLY A 206 0.74 12.62 51.62
C GLY A 206 2.16 12.12 51.85
N ARG A 207 3.11 12.87 51.29
CA ARG A 207 4.55 12.73 51.44
C ARG A 207 4.94 12.45 52.89
N ASN A 208 5.78 11.43 53.09
CA ASN A 208 6.91 11.45 54.02
C ASN A 208 8.04 10.66 53.36
#